data_AF-A0A967XZD7-F1
#
_entry.id   AF-A0A967XZD7-F1
#
_cell.length_a   1.000
_cell.length_b   1.000
_cell.length_c   1.000
_cell.angle_alpha   90.00
_cell.angle_beta   90.00
_cell.angle_gamma   90.00
#
_symmetry.space_group_name_H-M   'P 1'
#
loop_
_entity.id
_entity.type
_entity.pdbx_description
1 polymer ?
#
loop_
_entity_poly.entity_id
_entity_poly.type
_entity_poly.pdbx_seq_one_letter_code
_entity_poly.pdbx_strand_id
1 'polypeptide(L)'
;FGALIHQYFPFTAGPGAYSLVGMAALVAGSTHAPITAILIIFEMTNDYKIILPLMISCVIATLLTTKLQKESIYTLKLIRRGISLFRGQE
;
A
#
# COMPACT_ATOMS: atom_id res chain seq x y z
N PHE A 1 15.26 -5.31 -5.82
CA PHE A 1 14.55 -6.56 -5.47
C PHE A 1 13.97 -7.25 -6.70
N GLY A 2 13.03 -6.63 -7.44
CA GLY A 2 12.41 -7.26 -8.63
C GLY A 2 13.40 -7.74 -9.70
N ALA A 3 14.48 -7.00 -9.96
CA ALA A 3 15.53 -7.41 -10.91
C ALA A 3 16.29 -8.68 -10.45
N LEU A 4 16.53 -8.82 -9.13
CA LEU A 4 17.21 -10.00 -8.58
C LEU A 4 16.30 -11.24 -8.65
N ILE A 5 15.01 -11.11 -8.34
CA ILE A 5 14.06 -12.22 -8.45
C ILE A 5 13.93 -12.69 -9.89
N HIS A 6 13.81 -11.75 -10.83
CA HIS A 6 13.68 -12.08 -12.24
C HIS A 6 14.93 -12.81 -12.78
N GLN A 7 16.11 -12.55 -12.21
CA GLN A 7 17.35 -13.23 -12.57
C GLN A 7 17.40 -14.69 -12.09
N TYR A 8 16.86 -14.99 -10.91
CA TYR A 8 16.80 -16.37 -10.38
C TYR A 8 15.59 -17.16 -10.89
N PHE A 9 14.48 -16.50 -11.19
CA PHE A 9 13.26 -17.11 -11.73
C PHE A 9 12.76 -16.34 -12.96
N PRO A 10 13.22 -16.70 -14.17
CA PRO A 10 12.84 -15.99 -15.40
C PRO A 10 11.36 -16.19 -15.80
N PHE A 11 10.65 -17.14 -15.17
CA PHE A 11 9.23 -17.39 -15.40
C PHE A 11 8.29 -16.45 -14.63
N THR A 12 8.82 -15.55 -13.78
CA THR A 12 7.99 -14.65 -12.97
C THR A 12 7.66 -13.36 -13.70
N ALA A 13 6.79 -12.53 -13.10
CA ALA A 13 6.46 -11.21 -13.61
C ALA A 13 7.72 -10.34 -13.82
N GLY A 14 7.64 -9.39 -14.75
CA GLY A 14 8.75 -8.48 -15.01
C GLY A 14 9.13 -7.65 -13.77
N PRO A 15 10.37 -7.15 -13.67
CA PRO A 15 10.84 -6.37 -12.53
C PRO A 15 9.93 -5.17 -12.17
N GLY A 16 9.28 -4.57 -13.16
CA GLY A 16 8.34 -3.45 -12.97
C GLY A 16 7.09 -3.83 -12.15
N ALA A 17 6.55 -5.04 -12.33
CA ALA A 17 5.38 -5.50 -11.59
C ALA A 17 5.65 -5.57 -10.07
N TYR A 18 6.83 -6.05 -9.69
CA TYR A 18 7.26 -6.09 -8.29
C TYR A 18 7.39 -4.69 -7.67
N SER A 19 7.91 -3.73 -8.45
CA SER A 19 8.00 -2.33 -8.01
C SER A 19 6.62 -1.71 -7.80
N LEU A 20 5.66 -1.99 -8.70
CA LEU A 20 4.28 -1.50 -8.59
C LEU A 20 3.57 -2.05 -7.35
N VAL A 21 3.68 -3.35 -7.09
CA VAL A 21 3.11 -3.98 -5.88
C VAL A 21 3.71 -3.38 -4.61
N GLY A 22 5.04 -3.18 -4.58
CA GLY A 22 5.70 -2.55 -3.42
C GLY A 22 5.28 -1.09 -3.19
N MET A 23 5.13 -0.32 -4.27
CA MET A 23 4.61 1.05 -4.21
C MET A 23 3.17 1.06 -3.66
N ALA A 24 2.31 0.16 -4.15
CA ALA A 24 0.92 0.04 -3.70
C ALA A 24 0.82 -0.29 -2.21
N ALA A 25 1.60 -1.28 -1.77
CA ALA A 25 1.66 -1.70 -0.38
C ALA A 25 2.08 -0.56 0.55
N LEU A 26 3.07 0.24 0.15
CA LEU A 26 3.54 1.39 0.93
C LEU A 26 2.46 2.47 1.06
N VAL A 27 1.79 2.81 -0.04
CA VAL A 27 0.72 3.82 -0.04
C VAL A 27 -0.46 3.33 0.79
N ALA A 28 -0.91 2.08 0.60
CA ALA A 28 -2.00 1.47 1.36
C ALA A 28 -1.70 1.41 2.86
N GLY A 29 -0.48 0.99 3.22
CA GLY A 29 -0.02 0.87 4.60
C GLY A 29 0.13 2.21 5.31
N SER A 30 0.70 3.23 4.65
CA SER A 30 0.91 4.55 5.27
C SER A 30 -0.37 5.37 5.42
N THR A 31 -1.29 5.24 4.48
CA THR A 31 -2.55 6.00 4.46
C THR A 31 -3.70 5.30 5.19
N HIS A 32 -3.56 4.01 5.49
CA HIS A 32 -4.65 3.12 5.92
C HIS A 32 -5.84 3.11 4.95
N ALA A 33 -5.58 3.36 3.66
CA ALA A 33 -6.60 3.42 2.62
C ALA A 33 -6.27 2.40 1.50
N PRO A 34 -6.53 1.10 1.72
CA PRO A 34 -6.12 0.05 0.79
C PRO A 34 -6.88 0.10 -0.53
N ILE A 35 -8.20 0.39 -0.50
CA ILE A 35 -9.03 0.43 -1.72
C ILE A 35 -8.58 1.56 -2.65
N THR A 36 -8.34 2.76 -2.11
CA THR A 36 -7.86 3.89 -2.93
C THR A 36 -6.48 3.63 -3.51
N ALA A 37 -5.56 3.04 -2.74
CA ALA A 37 -4.24 2.67 -3.25
C ALA A 37 -4.31 1.64 -4.38
N ILE A 38 -5.20 0.64 -4.24
CA ILE A 38 -5.46 -0.37 -5.28
C ILE A 38 -5.99 0.31 -6.56
N LEU A 39 -7.02 1.15 -6.43
CA LEU A 39 -7.65 1.81 -7.57
C LEU A 39 -6.68 2.72 -8.32
N ILE A 40 -5.93 3.57 -7.62
CA ILE A 40 -4.98 4.50 -8.24
C ILE A 40 -3.94 3.74 -9.07
N ILE A 41 -3.36 2.68 -8.51
CA ILE A 41 -2.28 1.95 -9.20
C ILE A 41 -2.83 1.05 -10.30
N PHE A 42 -4.01 0.46 -10.09
CA PHE A 42 -4.71 -0.26 -11.14
C PHE A 42 -5.02 0.66 -12.33
N GLU A 43 -5.56 1.85 -12.08
CA GLU A 43 -5.90 2.82 -13.12
C GLU A 43 -4.65 3.31 -13.88
N MET A 44 -3.55 3.59 -13.16
CA MET A 44 -2.29 4.02 -13.78
C MET A 44 -1.58 2.92 -14.58
N THR A 45 -1.73 1.65 -14.19
CA THR A 45 -1.03 0.53 -14.83
C THR A 45 -1.87 -0.14 -15.91
N ASN A 46 -3.19 -0.21 -15.71
CA ASN A 46 -4.17 -0.92 -16.54
C ASN A 46 -3.80 -2.39 -16.84
N ASP A 47 -3.08 -3.05 -15.92
CA ASP A 47 -2.63 -4.44 -16.05
C ASP A 47 -3.39 -5.36 -15.09
N TYR A 48 -4.31 -6.14 -15.65
CA TYR A 48 -5.12 -7.11 -14.92
C TYR A 48 -4.32 -8.28 -14.34
N LYS A 49 -3.12 -8.59 -14.85
CA LYS A 49 -2.31 -9.70 -14.33
C LYS A 49 -1.73 -9.40 -12.96
N ILE A 50 -1.57 -8.12 -12.63
CA ILE A 50 -0.91 -7.66 -11.39
C ILE A 50 -1.95 -7.31 -10.31
N ILE A 51 -3.23 -7.18 -10.67
CA ILE A 51 -4.28 -6.69 -9.76
C ILE A 51 -4.45 -7.59 -8.52
N LEU A 52 -4.44 -8.91 -8.69
CA LEU A 52 -4.60 -9.87 -7.60
C LEU A 52 -3.46 -9.79 -6.56
N PRO A 53 -2.17 -9.94 -6.95
CA PRO A 53 -1.07 -9.81 -6.00
C PRO A 53 -0.99 -8.41 -5.37
N LEU A 54 -1.38 -7.37 -6.10
CA LEU A 54 -1.45 -6.00 -5.59
C LEU A 54 -2.48 -5.87 -4.46
N MET A 55 -3.70 -6.37 -4.65
CA MET A 55 -4.75 -6.33 -3.62
C MET A 55 -4.32 -7.02 -2.34
N ILE A 56 -3.75 -8.23 -2.45
CA ILE A 56 -3.27 -8.99 -1.29
C ILE A 56 -2.17 -8.21 -0.56
N SER A 57 -1.22 -7.65 -1.29
CA SER A 57 -0.12 -6.89 -0.71
C SER A 57 -0.60 -5.63 0.03
N CYS A 58 -1.53 -4.88 -0.56
CA CYS A 58 -2.14 -3.72 0.07
C CYS A 58 -2.87 -4.08 1.37
N VAL A 59 -3.68 -5.15 1.38
CA VAL A 59 -4.41 -5.59 2.57
C VAL A 59 -3.46 -6.01 3.67
N ILE A 60 -2.45 -6.83 3.36
CA ILE A 60 -1.45 -7.27 4.35
C ILE A 60 -0.69 -6.07 4.91
N ALA A 61 -0.26 -5.15 4.05
CA ALA A 61 0.44 -3.94 4.48
C ALA A 61 -0.42 -3.10 5.42
N THR A 62 -1.66 -2.79 5.04
CA THR A 62 -2.59 -2.03 5.90
C THR A 62 -2.88 -2.75 7.22
N LEU A 63 -3.07 -4.07 7.22
CA LEU A 63 -3.30 -4.83 8.46
C LEU A 63 -2.08 -4.77 9.38
N LEU A 64 -0.88 -4.96 8.84
CA LEU A 64 0.37 -4.87 9.61
C LEU A 64 0.60 -3.46 10.15
N THR A 65 0.44 -2.43 9.32
CA THR A 65 0.64 -1.05 9.76
C THR A 65 -0.39 -0.64 10.80
N THR A 66 -1.67 -0.97 10.63
CA THR A 66 -2.72 -0.65 11.61
C THR A 66 -2.46 -1.31 12.97
N LYS A 67 -1.82 -2.50 12.99
CA LYS A 67 -1.42 -3.18 14.23
C LYS A 67 -0.22 -2.52 14.90
N LEU A 68 0.74 -2.00 14.13
CA LEU A 68 1.96 -1.36 14.63
C LEU A 68 1.72 0.11 15.03
N GLN A 69 0.98 0.85 14.20
CA GLN A 69 0.59 2.24 14.39
C GLN A 69 -0.89 2.39 14.07
N LYS A 70 -1.70 2.79 15.05
CA LYS A 70 -3.14 3.02 14.82
C LYS A 70 -3.41 4.22 13.90
N GLU A 71 -2.52 5.21 13.94
CA GLU A 71 -2.69 6.47 13.22
C GLU A 71 -2.15 6.35 11.79
N SER A 72 -2.93 6.82 10.82
CA SER A 72 -2.44 6.98 9.44
C SER A 72 -1.49 8.18 9.36
N ILE A 73 -0.76 8.32 8.25
CA ILE A 73 0.10 9.47 8.00
C ILE A 73 -0.66 10.81 8.07
N TYR A 74 -1.94 10.80 7.72
CA TYR A 74 -2.80 11.97 7.79
C TYR A 74 -3.14 12.33 9.24
N THR A 75 -3.62 11.36 10.02
CA THR A 75 -3.99 11.62 11.42
C THR A 75 -2.77 11.91 12.28
N LEU A 76 -1.64 11.24 12.04
CA LEU A 76 -0.39 11.50 12.74
C LEU A 76 0.09 12.95 12.54
N LYS A 77 -0.07 13.50 11.33
CA LYS A 77 0.25 14.90 11.03
C LYS A 77 -0.66 15.88 11.78
N LEU A 78 -1.94 15.55 11.94
CA LEU A 78 -2.90 16.34 12.72
C LEU A 78 -2.59 16.30 14.24
N ILE A 79 -2.31 15.11 14.78
CA ILE A 79 -1.95 14.93 16.19
C ILE A 79 -0.68 15.72 16.53
N ARG A 80 0.33 15.72 15.64
CA ARG A 80 1.55 16.55 15.81
C ARG A 80 1.28 18.05 15.82
N ARG A 81 0.15 18.50 15.25
CA ARG A 81 -0.31 19.90 15.30
C ARG A 81 -1.23 20.18 16.50
N GLY A 82 -1.43 19.21 17.38
CA GLY A 82 -2.32 19.32 18.54
C GLY A 82 -3.80 19.10 18.22
N ILE A 83 -4.15 18.66 17.01
CA ILE A 83 -5.53 18.42 16.58
C ILE A 83 -5.82 16.92 16.66
N SER A 84 -6.58 16.48 17.68
CA SER A 84 -7.03 15.09 17.79
C SER A 84 -8.41 14.92 17.15
N LEU A 85 -8.49 14.13 16.07
CA LEU A 85 -9.75 13.82 15.40
C LEU A 85 -10.68 12.93 16.25
N PHE A 86 -10.13 12.23 17.25
CA PHE A 86 -10.88 11.34 18.14
C PHE A 86 -11.81 12.06 19.14
N ARG A 87 -11.78 13.40 19.20
CA ARG A 87 -12.50 14.19 20.21
C ARG A 87 -13.80 14.84 19.68
N GLY A 88 -14.24 14.46 18.48
CA GLY A 88 -15.47 14.95 17.84
C GLY A 88 -16.63 13.95 17.82
N GLN A 89 -16.55 12.87 18.60
CA GLN A 89 -17.69 11.99 18.89
C GLN A 89 -18.04 12.11 20.37
N GLU A 90 -18.51 13.28 20.77
CA GLU A 90 -19.40 13.51 21.91
C GLU A 90 -20.56 14.40 21.43
#